data_AF-A0A812NAM7-F1
#
_entry.id   AF-A0A812NAM7-F1
#
_cell.length_a   1.000
_cell.length_b   1.000
_cell.length_c   1.000
_cell.angle_alpha   90.00
_cell.angle_beta   90.00
_cell.angle_gamma   90.00
#
_symmetry.space_group_name_H-M   'P 1'
#
loop_
_entity.id
_entity.type
_entity.pdbx_description
1 polymer ?
#
loop_
_entity_poly.entity_id
_entity_poly.type
_entity_poly.pdbx_seq_one_letter_code
_entity_poly.pdbx_strand_id
1 'polypeptide(L)'
;MALPVGRIENASSVLGPVLNQQLTQREDFFKLGPKEQLSYFCATKLNRTIGPQDILYLSDQYPQGFQTVVRMCCLDGQEFAGEIRQDKVKAEEAAATQAMLLYKAEATLLLDTAVKKRKAVAPPTPVQPVRKMRRLDPGVIGMPGWVAQQSANVVASNKMELSTHCARIARKIMEKTDICFETKEVDEGGFQAVLRLNCLPGVWSTRSFVGQVCNKKAEAEQSTAGVALAAIKKDAFLM
;
A
#
# COMPACT_ATOMS: atom_id res chain seq x y z
N MET A 1 -32.80 -61.36 9.64
CA MET A 1 -32.91 -59.89 9.57
C MET A 1 -31.53 -59.32 9.88
N ALA A 2 -30.78 -58.95 8.84
CA ALA A 2 -29.41 -58.44 8.95
C ALA A 2 -29.43 -56.91 8.82
N LEU A 3 -28.90 -56.21 9.82
CA LEU A 3 -28.77 -54.75 9.81
C LEU A 3 -27.49 -54.36 9.04
N PRO A 4 -27.54 -53.34 8.16
CA PRO A 4 -26.37 -52.87 7.43
C PRO A 4 -25.42 -52.10 8.35
N VAL A 5 -24.15 -52.51 8.36
CA VAL A 5 -23.06 -51.82 9.05
C VAL A 5 -22.70 -50.57 8.25
N GLY A 6 -23.09 -49.41 8.79
CA GLY A 6 -22.77 -48.10 8.20
C GLY A 6 -21.28 -47.80 8.29
N ARG A 7 -20.67 -47.60 7.11
CA ARG A 7 -19.28 -47.17 6.93
C ARG A 7 -19.15 -45.70 7.37
N ILE A 8 -18.46 -45.45 8.47
CA ILE A 8 -18.11 -44.10 8.92
C ILE A 8 -16.97 -43.60 8.01
N GLU A 9 -17.30 -42.79 7.01
CA GLU A 9 -16.30 -42.09 6.22
C GLU A 9 -15.73 -40.92 7.01
N ASN A 10 -14.41 -40.94 7.14
CA ASN A 10 -13.58 -40.02 7.91
C ASN A 10 -13.64 -38.61 7.29
N ALA A 11 -14.31 -37.65 7.93
CA ALA A 11 -14.51 -36.28 7.45
C ALA A 11 -13.29 -35.34 7.61
N SER A 12 -12.06 -35.87 7.67
CA SER A 12 -10.84 -35.07 7.94
C SER A 12 -10.10 -34.55 6.70
N SER A 13 -10.59 -34.76 5.47
CA SER A 13 -9.80 -34.52 4.25
C SER A 13 -10.09 -33.22 3.49
N VAL A 14 -10.99 -32.35 3.94
CA VAL A 14 -11.42 -31.15 3.15
C VAL A 14 -10.94 -29.80 3.71
N LEU A 15 -10.00 -29.79 4.68
CA LEU A 15 -9.37 -28.56 5.20
C LEU A 15 -7.95 -28.28 4.65
N GLY A 16 -7.53 -28.92 3.55
CA GLY A 16 -6.37 -28.48 2.76
C GLY A 16 -6.83 -27.51 1.66
N PRO A 17 -6.08 -26.49 1.19
CA PRO A 17 -4.68 -26.08 1.42
C PRO A 17 -4.50 -24.66 2.04
N VAL A 18 -5.59 -23.95 2.39
CA VAL A 18 -5.54 -22.53 2.82
C VAL A 18 -4.87 -22.35 4.19
N LEU A 19 -5.00 -23.32 5.10
CA LEU A 19 -4.35 -23.26 6.41
C LEU A 19 -2.81 -23.42 6.29
N ASN A 20 -2.35 -24.21 5.32
CA ASN A 20 -0.92 -24.47 5.13
C ASN A 20 -0.18 -23.23 4.57
N GLN A 21 -0.86 -22.43 3.75
CA GLN A 21 -0.31 -21.16 3.25
C GLN A 21 -0.27 -20.04 4.31
N GLN A 22 -1.05 -20.18 5.39
CA GLN A 22 -1.07 -19.24 6.52
C GLN A 22 0.02 -19.55 7.55
N LEU A 23 0.32 -20.84 7.76
CA LEU A 23 1.44 -21.29 8.58
C LEU A 23 2.79 -20.86 7.99
N THR A 24 2.97 -20.96 6.67
CA THR A 24 4.21 -20.51 6.02
C THR A 24 4.47 -19.02 6.20
N GLN A 25 3.46 -18.15 6.06
CA GLN A 25 3.64 -16.71 6.30
C GLN A 25 4.03 -16.38 7.75
N ARG A 26 3.55 -17.16 8.72
CA ARG A 26 3.90 -16.98 10.15
C ARG A 26 5.32 -17.46 10.43
N GLU A 27 5.75 -18.56 9.83
CA GLU A 27 7.12 -19.06 9.98
C GLU A 27 8.14 -18.17 9.28
N ASP A 28 7.80 -17.63 8.11
CA ASP A 28 8.68 -16.74 7.37
C ASP A 28 8.90 -15.43 8.12
N PHE A 29 7.91 -14.94 8.89
CA PHE A 29 8.07 -13.79 9.77
C PHE A 29 9.23 -13.94 10.76
N PHE A 30 9.37 -15.12 11.38
CA PHE A 30 10.44 -15.38 12.36
C PHE A 30 11.81 -15.64 11.72
N LYS A 31 11.87 -15.84 10.39
CA LYS A 31 13.14 -16.01 9.65
C LYS A 31 13.76 -14.68 9.23
N LEU A 32 12.99 -13.59 9.19
CA LEU A 32 13.48 -12.25 8.87
C LEU A 32 14.36 -11.71 10.02
N GLY A 33 15.26 -10.78 9.70
CA GLY A 33 16.09 -10.13 10.71
C GLY A 33 15.26 -9.29 11.70
N PRO A 34 15.76 -9.01 12.93
CA PRO A 34 15.01 -8.24 13.94
C PRO A 34 14.54 -6.87 13.44
N LYS A 35 15.34 -6.21 12.59
CA LYS A 35 15.00 -4.92 11.98
C LYS A 35 13.82 -5.04 11.01
N GLU A 36 13.81 -6.08 10.19
CA GLU A 36 12.75 -6.35 9.23
C GLU A 36 11.45 -6.76 9.94
N GLN A 37 11.55 -7.57 11.00
CA GLN A 37 10.42 -7.94 11.85
C GLN A 37 9.75 -6.70 12.46
N LEU A 38 10.54 -5.76 13.00
CA LEU A 38 10.05 -4.50 13.56
C LEU A 38 9.34 -3.65 12.49
N SER A 39 9.95 -3.50 11.31
CA SER A 39 9.38 -2.75 10.19
C SER A 39 8.04 -3.35 9.74
N TYR A 40 7.98 -4.68 9.56
CA TYR A 40 6.76 -5.40 9.19
C TYR A 40 5.67 -5.26 10.26
N PHE A 41 6.04 -5.36 11.54
CA PHE A 41 5.10 -5.16 12.65
C PHE A 41 4.47 -3.76 12.59
N CYS A 42 5.28 -2.71 12.40
CA CYS A 42 4.78 -1.35 12.28
C CYS A 42 3.86 -1.18 11.06
N ALA A 43 4.25 -1.72 9.91
CA ALA A 43 3.46 -1.64 8.68
C ALA A 43 2.08 -2.30 8.84
N THR A 44 2.06 -3.45 9.52
CA THR A 44 0.84 -4.22 9.79
C THR A 44 -0.05 -3.51 10.80
N LYS A 45 0.52 -3.00 11.90
CA LYS A 45 -0.23 -2.30 12.95
C LYS A 45 -0.91 -1.03 12.43
N LEU A 46 -0.25 -0.30 11.53
CA LEU A 46 -0.74 0.98 11.01
C LEU A 46 -1.49 0.86 9.67
N ASN A 47 -1.49 -0.33 9.05
CA ASN A 47 -2.02 -0.56 7.70
C ASN A 47 -1.52 0.45 6.65
N ARG A 48 -0.27 0.89 6.79
CA ARG A 48 0.41 1.83 5.86
C ARG A 48 1.86 1.41 5.65
N THR A 49 2.45 1.87 4.55
CA THR A 49 3.88 1.71 4.30
C THR A 49 4.68 2.56 5.27
N ILE A 50 5.71 1.96 5.89
CA ILE A 50 6.57 2.61 6.87
C ILE A 50 7.69 3.37 6.15
N GLY A 51 7.83 4.65 6.46
CA GLY A 51 8.92 5.49 5.99
C GLY A 51 10.14 5.45 6.91
N PRO A 52 11.30 5.97 6.47
CA PRO A 52 12.51 6.03 7.27
C PRO A 52 12.40 6.98 8.49
N GLN A 53 11.40 7.86 8.51
CA GLN A 53 11.15 8.76 9.65
C GLN A 53 10.29 8.11 10.75
N ASP A 54 9.61 7.01 10.44
CA ASP A 54 8.72 6.32 11.39
C ASP A 54 9.50 5.49 12.42
N ILE A 55 10.71 5.04 12.04
CA ILE A 55 11.61 4.25 12.87
C ILE A 55 13.01 4.87 12.75
N LEU A 56 13.47 5.52 13.82
CA LEU A 56 14.78 6.16 13.88
C LEU A 56 15.73 5.31 14.73
N TYR A 57 16.92 5.05 14.21
CA TYR A 57 18.00 4.37 14.92
C TYR A 57 19.05 5.41 15.30
N LEU A 58 19.16 5.70 16.60
CA LEU A 58 20.14 6.64 17.15
C LEU A 58 21.28 5.83 17.76
N SER A 59 22.45 5.84 17.12
CA SER A 59 23.62 5.11 17.61
C SER A 59 24.64 6.06 18.22
N ASP A 60 24.99 5.80 19.47
CA ASP A 60 26.04 6.50 20.20
C ASP A 60 27.25 5.60 20.41
N GLN A 61 28.44 6.18 20.30
CA GLN A 61 29.69 5.46 20.51
C GLN A 61 30.10 5.57 21.99
N TYR A 62 30.22 4.43 22.64
CA TYR A 62 30.73 4.28 24.01
C TYR A 62 32.14 3.66 23.99
N PRO A 63 32.92 3.79 25.08
CA PRO A 63 34.25 3.18 25.17
C PRO A 63 34.25 1.65 24.96
N GLN A 64 33.14 0.99 25.26
CA GLN A 64 32.99 -0.47 25.19
C GLN A 64 32.34 -0.96 23.89
N GLY A 65 31.89 -0.06 23.01
CA GLY A 65 31.19 -0.39 21.77
C GLY A 65 30.15 0.66 21.37
N PHE A 66 29.27 0.31 20.45
CA PHE A 66 28.13 1.14 20.04
C PHE A 66 26.88 0.73 20.81
N GLN A 67 26.14 1.71 21.29
CA GLN A 67 24.78 1.53 21.78
C GLN A 67 23.82 2.15 20.79
N THR A 68 22.74 1.46 20.44
CA THR A 68 21.68 2.03 19.61
C THR A 68 20.39 2.14 20.40
N VAL A 69 19.71 3.27 20.27
CA VAL A 69 18.34 3.50 20.72
C VAL A 69 17.42 3.51 19.50
N VAL A 70 16.39 2.68 19.50
CA VAL A 70 15.35 2.68 18.47
C VAL A 70 14.20 3.54 18.95
N ARG A 71 13.87 4.58 18.18
CA ARG A 71 12.71 5.42 18.40
C ARG A 71 11.62 5.11 17.38
N MET A 72 10.46 4.70 17.88
CA MET A 72 9.28 4.37 17.09
C MET A 72 8.33 5.56 17.05
N CYS A 73 8.58 6.52 16.16
CA CYS A 73 7.71 7.70 15.95
C CYS A 73 6.27 7.32 15.60
N CYS A 74 6.09 6.13 15.02
CA CYS A 74 4.80 5.63 14.60
C CYS A 74 3.94 5.01 15.72
N LEU A 75 4.52 4.76 16.90
CA LEU A 75 3.85 4.24 18.10
C LEU A 75 4.14 5.14 19.31
N ASP A 76 3.59 6.35 19.27
CA ASP A 76 3.70 7.36 20.33
C ASP A 76 5.12 7.83 20.64
N GLY A 77 6.07 7.58 19.74
CA GLY A 77 7.45 8.02 19.90
C GLY A 77 8.24 7.25 20.95
N GLN A 78 7.84 6.01 21.27
CA GLN A 78 8.53 5.18 22.27
C GLN A 78 9.97 4.87 21.86
N GLU A 79 10.86 4.83 22.85
CA GLU A 79 12.29 4.63 22.67
C GLU A 79 12.76 3.36 23.40
N PHE A 80 13.54 2.54 22.71
CA PHE A 80 14.08 1.28 23.22
C PHE A 80 15.59 1.25 23.04
N ALA A 81 16.31 1.27 24.17
CA ALA A 81 17.76 1.16 24.16
C ALA A 81 18.19 -0.31 24.05
N GLY A 82 19.03 -0.62 23.06
CA GLY A 82 19.66 -1.92 22.92
C GLY A 82 20.89 -2.09 23.82
N GLU A 83 21.37 -3.32 23.91
CA GLU A 83 22.65 -3.65 24.53
C GLU A 83 23.83 -3.04 23.75
N ILE A 84 24.92 -2.74 24.45
CA ILE A 84 26.17 -2.26 23.84
C ILE A 84 26.83 -3.42 23.08
N ARG A 85 27.18 -3.20 21.81
CA ARG A 85 27.85 -4.19 20.94
C ARG A 85 29.05 -3.56 20.23
N GLN A 86 30.02 -4.37 19.82
CA GLN A 86 31.22 -3.86 19.12
C GLN A 86 30.91 -3.31 17.72
N ASP A 87 29.90 -3.85 17.04
CA ASP A 87 29.48 -3.42 15.70
C ASP A 87 28.19 -2.59 15.77
N LYS A 88 28.14 -1.49 15.02
CA LYS A 88 26.94 -0.65 14.91
C LYS A 88 25.70 -1.43 14.45
N VAL A 89 25.86 -2.30 13.44
CA VAL A 89 24.74 -3.09 12.89
C VAL A 89 24.17 -4.05 13.94
N LYS A 90 25.03 -4.70 14.73
CA LYS A 90 24.60 -5.60 15.81
C LYS A 90 23.94 -4.85 16.97
N ALA A 91 24.41 -3.63 17.28
CA ALA A 91 23.76 -2.77 18.26
C ALA A 91 22.35 -2.36 17.82
N GLU A 92 22.15 -2.04 16.53
CA GLU A 92 20.83 -1.78 15.95
C GLU A 92 19.90 -3.00 16.04
N GLU A 93 20.39 -4.21 15.74
CA GLU A 93 19.63 -5.46 15.88
C GLU A 93 19.24 -5.75 17.34
N ALA A 94 20.14 -5.51 18.29
CA ALA A 94 19.87 -5.68 19.72
C ALA A 94 18.75 -4.73 20.18
N ALA A 95 18.78 -3.47 19.76
CA ALA A 95 17.75 -2.49 20.08
C ALA A 95 16.38 -2.85 19.45
N ALA A 96 16.38 -3.30 18.19
CA ALA A 96 15.16 -3.81 17.54
C ALA A 96 14.59 -5.05 18.25
N THR A 97 15.45 -5.93 18.77
CA THR A 97 15.05 -7.11 19.54
C THR A 97 14.38 -6.73 20.86
N GLN A 98 14.89 -5.71 21.57
CA GLN A 98 14.27 -5.20 22.79
C GLN A 98 12.86 -4.63 22.53
N ALA A 99 12.71 -3.85 21.45
CA ALA A 99 11.39 -3.35 21.05
C ALA A 99 10.42 -4.49 20.70
N MET A 100 10.87 -5.48 19.91
CA MET A 100 10.05 -6.65 19.55
C MET A 100 9.65 -7.50 20.76
N LEU A 101 10.49 -7.60 21.79
CA LEU A 101 10.19 -8.36 23.00
C LEU A 101 9.00 -7.75 23.77
N LEU A 102 8.96 -6.43 23.88
CA LEU A 102 7.85 -5.71 24.51
C LEU A 102 6.56 -5.83 23.69
N TYR A 103 6.67 -5.73 22.36
CA TYR A 103 5.53 -5.81 21.45
C TYR A 103 5.13 -7.24 21.05
N LYS A 104 5.81 -8.28 21.55
CA LYS A 104 5.59 -9.67 21.14
C LYS A 104 4.14 -10.14 21.35
N ALA A 105 3.52 -9.74 22.46
CA ALA A 105 2.13 -10.07 22.77
C ALA A 105 1.17 -9.43 21.76
N GLU A 106 1.40 -8.16 21.43
CA GLU A 106 0.55 -7.42 20.49
C GLU A 106 0.75 -7.89 19.04
N ALA A 107 1.99 -8.17 18.64
CA ALA A 107 2.32 -8.72 17.34
C ALA A 107 1.59 -10.04 17.09
N THR A 108 1.58 -10.92 18.08
CA THR A 108 0.88 -12.21 17.98
C THR A 108 -0.63 -12.02 17.74
N LEU A 109 -1.24 -11.06 18.43
CA LEU A 109 -2.66 -10.74 18.26
C LEU A 109 -2.96 -10.17 16.88
N LEU A 110 -2.12 -9.26 16.38
CA LEU A 110 -2.31 -8.66 15.05
C LEU A 110 -2.21 -9.70 13.93
N LEU A 111 -1.25 -10.62 13.99
CA LEU A 111 -1.12 -11.69 13.01
C LEU A 111 -2.39 -12.58 12.97
N ASP A 112 -2.99 -12.88 14.12
CA ASP A 112 -4.22 -13.70 14.18
C ASP A 112 -5.44 -12.96 13.60
N THR A 113 -5.51 -11.63 13.70
CA THR A 113 -6.63 -10.84 13.14
C THR A 113 -6.58 -10.69 11.62
N ALA A 114 -5.38 -10.57 11.04
CA ALA A 114 -5.20 -10.44 9.59
C ALA A 114 -5.72 -11.67 8.82
N VAL A 115 -5.64 -12.85 9.44
CA VAL A 115 -6.10 -14.11 8.86
C VAL A 115 -7.63 -14.16 8.72
N LYS A 116 -8.37 -13.59 9.68
CA LYS A 116 -9.84 -13.65 9.68
C LYS A 116 -10.47 -12.77 8.59
N LYS A 117 -9.87 -11.61 8.28
CA LYS A 117 -10.40 -10.71 7.23
C LYS A 117 -10.33 -11.29 5.82
N ARG A 118 -9.42 -12.24 5.53
CA ARG A 118 -9.34 -12.88 4.21
C ARG A 118 -10.30 -14.07 4.03
N LYS A 119 -10.87 -14.61 5.10
CA LYS A 119 -11.82 -15.74 5.06
C LYS A 119 -13.29 -15.32 4.87
N ALA A 120 -13.58 -14.01 4.87
CA ALA A 120 -14.92 -13.47 4.69
C ALA A 120 -15.18 -12.89 3.28
N VAL A 121 -14.28 -13.13 2.31
CA VAL A 121 -14.58 -12.85 0.91
C VAL A 121 -15.40 -14.02 0.36
N ALA A 122 -16.59 -13.68 -0.13
CA ALA A 122 -17.63 -14.54 -0.67
C ALA A 122 -17.13 -15.71 -1.56
N PRO A 123 -17.90 -16.82 -1.65
CA PRO A 123 -17.55 -17.97 -2.49
C PRO A 123 -17.18 -17.54 -3.91
N PRO A 124 -16.20 -18.21 -4.54
CA PRO A 124 -15.75 -17.88 -5.88
C PRO A 124 -16.93 -17.98 -6.85
N THR A 125 -17.38 -16.84 -7.36
CA THR A 125 -18.20 -16.81 -8.57
C THR A 125 -17.44 -17.58 -9.67
N PRO A 126 -18.12 -18.50 -10.39
CA PRO A 126 -17.48 -19.32 -11.42
C PRO A 126 -16.86 -18.42 -12.48
N VAL A 127 -15.53 -18.43 -12.52
CA VAL A 127 -14.72 -17.68 -13.48
C VAL A 127 -15.00 -18.25 -14.87
N GLN A 128 -15.57 -17.44 -15.76
CA GLN A 128 -15.66 -17.81 -17.17
C GLN A 128 -14.26 -18.00 -17.76
N PRO A 129 -14.06 -18.98 -18.65
CA PRO A 129 -12.75 -19.31 -19.19
C PRO A 129 -12.22 -18.18 -20.07
N VAL A 130 -11.24 -17.44 -19.57
CA VAL A 130 -10.44 -16.50 -20.37
C VAL A 130 -9.68 -17.32 -21.41
N ARG A 131 -9.97 -17.04 -22.69
CA ARG A 131 -9.38 -17.72 -23.84
C ARG A 131 -7.87 -17.53 -23.84
N LYS A 132 -7.15 -18.66 -23.89
CA LYS A 132 -5.72 -18.78 -24.12
C LYS A 132 -5.31 -18.00 -25.38
N MET A 133 -4.56 -16.91 -25.22
CA MET A 133 -3.69 -16.41 -26.28
C MET A 133 -2.30 -17.05 -26.18
N ARG A 134 -1.70 -17.20 -27.36
CA ARG A 134 -0.60 -18.12 -27.70
C ARG A 134 0.71 -17.82 -26.96
N ARG A 135 1.42 -18.92 -26.66
CA ARG A 135 2.85 -18.99 -26.35
C ARG A 135 3.69 -18.77 -27.62
N LEU A 136 4.72 -17.93 -27.51
CA LEU A 136 6.01 -17.91 -28.23
C LEU A 136 6.99 -17.32 -27.20
N ASP A 137 8.23 -17.72 -26.94
CA ASP A 137 9.15 -18.76 -27.41
C ASP A 137 10.19 -18.93 -26.26
N PRO A 138 10.76 -20.12 -25.96
CA PRO A 138 11.80 -20.29 -24.96
C PRO A 138 13.20 -20.25 -25.60
N GLY A 139 13.99 -19.20 -25.36
CA GLY A 139 15.41 -19.27 -25.67
C GLY A 139 16.18 -17.97 -25.78
N VAL A 140 16.39 -17.24 -24.67
CA VAL A 140 17.61 -16.42 -24.49
C VAL A 140 18.00 -16.44 -23.02
N ILE A 141 19.11 -17.13 -22.73
CA ILE A 141 19.81 -17.14 -21.44
C ILE A 141 20.77 -15.94 -21.48
N GLY A 142 20.59 -14.97 -20.57
CA GLY A 142 21.55 -13.86 -20.39
C GLY A 142 20.97 -12.66 -19.64
N MET A 143 21.01 -12.68 -18.30
CA MET A 143 21.11 -11.47 -17.46
C MET A 143 22.62 -11.18 -17.27
N PRO A 144 23.12 -9.93 -17.22
CA PRO A 144 22.64 -8.90 -16.28
C PRO A 144 22.61 -7.47 -16.85
N GLY A 145 21.62 -6.69 -16.41
CA GLY A 145 21.57 -5.26 -16.73
C GLY A 145 20.14 -4.81 -16.92
N TRP A 146 19.44 -4.58 -15.81
CA TRP A 146 18.13 -3.93 -15.84
C TRP A 146 18.35 -2.43 -16.07
N VAL A 147 18.73 -2.10 -17.30
CA VAL A 147 18.68 -0.74 -17.82
C VAL A 147 17.22 -0.47 -18.13
N ALA A 148 16.65 0.48 -17.41
CA ALA A 148 15.28 0.93 -17.51
C ALA A 148 14.99 1.44 -18.93
N GLN A 149 14.53 0.55 -19.80
CA GLN A 149 13.93 0.91 -21.07
C GLN A 149 12.41 0.99 -20.89
N GLN A 150 11.98 1.99 -20.12
CA GLN A 150 10.63 2.55 -20.16
C GLN A 150 10.69 3.92 -20.87
N SER A 151 11.14 3.91 -22.12
CA SER A 151 11.07 5.05 -23.03
C SER A 151 9.88 4.87 -23.98
N ALA A 152 8.68 5.02 -23.42
CA ALA A 152 7.47 5.30 -24.18
C ALA A 152 6.56 6.14 -23.31
N ASN A 153 6.66 7.47 -23.45
CA ASN A 153 5.65 8.47 -23.08
C ASN A 153 4.71 8.03 -21.94
N VAL A 154 5.22 7.99 -20.70
CA VAL A 154 4.34 8.14 -19.54
C VAL A 154 3.86 9.59 -19.60
N VAL A 155 2.86 9.84 -20.46
CA VAL A 155 2.12 11.09 -20.48
C VAL A 155 1.62 11.25 -19.06
N ALA A 156 2.26 12.14 -18.30
CA ALA A 156 1.89 12.41 -16.93
C ALA A 156 0.38 12.66 -16.92
N SER A 157 -0.36 11.78 -16.25
CA SER A 157 -1.81 11.88 -16.23
C SER A 157 -2.16 13.24 -15.62
N ASN A 158 -2.95 14.06 -16.33
CA ASN A 158 -3.42 15.36 -15.85
C ASN A 158 -4.00 15.27 -14.42
N LYS A 159 -4.61 14.13 -14.08
CA LYS A 159 -5.12 13.82 -12.74
C LYS A 159 -4.01 13.77 -11.66
N MET A 160 -2.87 13.17 -11.98
CA MET A 160 -1.72 13.08 -11.08
C MET A 160 -1.06 14.46 -10.89
N GLU A 161 -0.87 15.21 -11.98
CA GLU A 161 -0.31 16.57 -11.90
C GLU A 161 -1.22 17.51 -11.11
N LEU A 162 -2.54 17.44 -11.35
CA LEU A 162 -3.53 18.22 -10.62
C LEU A 162 -3.48 17.90 -9.11
N SER A 163 -3.45 16.62 -8.75
CA SER A 163 -3.35 16.18 -7.35
C SER A 163 -2.08 16.72 -6.69
N THR A 164 -0.96 16.71 -7.41
CA THR A 164 0.33 17.20 -6.92
C THR A 164 0.35 18.72 -6.77
N HIS A 165 -0.34 19.45 -7.64
CA HIS A 165 -0.53 20.90 -7.52
C HIS A 165 -1.44 21.25 -6.33
N CYS A 166 -2.58 20.57 -6.17
CA CYS A 166 -3.50 20.83 -5.07
C CYS A 166 -2.85 20.57 -3.70
N ALA A 167 -2.09 19.47 -3.57
CA ALA A 167 -1.36 19.16 -2.34
C ALA A 167 -0.34 20.24 -1.95
N ARG A 168 0.36 20.82 -2.95
CA ARG A 168 1.32 21.92 -2.73
C ARG A 168 0.63 23.19 -2.23
N ILE A 169 -0.49 23.56 -2.83
CA ILE A 169 -1.23 24.78 -2.47
C ILE A 169 -1.87 24.63 -1.09
N ALA A 170 -2.51 23.50 -0.83
CA ALA A 170 -3.20 23.24 0.44
C ALA A 170 -2.25 22.97 1.62
N ARG A 171 -0.97 22.66 1.35
CA ARG A 171 0.04 22.25 2.36
C ARG A 171 -0.46 21.13 3.31
N LYS A 172 -1.33 20.25 2.81
CA LYS A 172 -1.92 19.11 3.52
C LYS A 172 -1.80 17.84 2.66
N ILE A 173 -1.76 16.69 3.32
CA ILE A 173 -1.99 15.39 2.68
C ILE A 173 -3.42 15.35 2.12
N MET A 174 -3.55 15.06 0.82
CA MET A 174 -4.84 15.02 0.13
C MET A 174 -5.60 13.73 0.44
N GLU A 175 -6.88 13.88 0.74
CA GLU A 175 -7.83 12.78 0.92
C GLU A 175 -8.66 12.58 -0.36
N LYS A 176 -9.32 11.42 -0.46
CA LYS A 176 -10.16 11.10 -1.64
C LYS A 176 -11.38 12.04 -1.78
N THR A 177 -11.77 12.71 -0.69
CA THR A 177 -12.89 13.67 -0.61
C THR A 177 -12.52 15.08 -1.07
N ASP A 178 -11.22 15.36 -1.22
CA ASP A 178 -10.73 16.70 -1.57
C ASP A 178 -10.90 17.02 -3.06
N ILE A 179 -10.78 16.00 -3.91
CA ILE A 179 -10.91 16.12 -5.37
C ILE A 179 -12.05 15.22 -5.83
N CYS A 180 -13.21 15.81 -6.10
CA CYS A 180 -14.41 15.07 -6.50
C CYS A 180 -14.66 15.18 -8.01
N PHE A 181 -14.78 14.03 -8.67
CA PHE A 181 -15.19 13.92 -10.07
C PHE A 181 -16.64 13.40 -10.13
N GLU A 182 -17.51 14.13 -10.79
CA GLU A 182 -18.88 13.74 -11.11
C GLU A 182 -18.99 13.57 -12.62
N THR A 183 -19.18 12.35 -13.11
CA THR A 183 -19.36 12.09 -14.54
C THR A 183 -20.83 11.85 -14.84
N LYS A 184 -21.32 12.54 -15.88
CA LYS A 184 -22.66 12.35 -16.45
C LYS A 184 -22.53 11.91 -17.90
N GLU A 185 -23.43 11.03 -18.31
CA GLU A 185 -23.62 10.69 -19.72
C GLU A 185 -24.47 11.78 -20.36
N VAL A 186 -24.04 12.24 -21.54
CA VAL A 186 -24.70 13.31 -22.31
C VAL A 186 -25.50 12.64 -23.44
N ASP A 187 -26.70 13.15 -23.71
CA ASP A 187 -27.66 12.56 -24.67
C ASP A 187 -27.10 12.44 -26.11
N GLU A 188 -26.09 13.23 -26.46
CA GLU A 188 -25.39 13.19 -27.76
C GLU A 188 -24.38 12.03 -27.90
N GLY A 189 -24.31 11.13 -26.91
CA GLY A 189 -23.49 9.91 -26.98
C GLY A 189 -22.06 10.11 -26.50
N GLY A 190 -21.87 10.55 -25.26
CA GLY A 190 -20.56 10.66 -24.63
C GLY A 190 -20.61 10.90 -23.12
N PHE A 191 -19.44 10.97 -22.49
CA PHE A 191 -19.29 11.25 -21.07
C PHE A 191 -18.71 12.64 -20.85
N GLN A 192 -19.35 13.41 -19.98
CA GLN A 192 -18.84 14.69 -19.49
C GLN A 192 -18.56 14.57 -18.00
N ALA A 193 -17.37 15.00 -17.58
CA ALA A 193 -17.01 15.05 -16.17
C ALA A 193 -17.00 16.51 -15.65
N VAL A 194 -17.43 16.66 -14.41
CA VAL A 194 -17.41 17.87 -13.62
C VAL A 194 -16.51 17.63 -12.42
N LEU A 195 -15.58 18.54 -12.17
CA LEU A 195 -14.58 18.46 -11.10
C LEU A 195 -14.81 19.57 -10.08
N ARG A 196 -14.77 19.22 -8.79
CA ARG A 196 -14.79 20.15 -7.66
C ARG A 196 -13.54 19.96 -6.78
N LEU A 197 -12.95 21.06 -6.33
CA LEU A 197 -11.69 21.09 -5.58
C LEU A 197 -11.91 21.61 -4.17
N ASN A 198 -12.46 20.77 -3.29
CA ASN A 198 -12.87 21.18 -1.95
C ASN A 198 -11.70 21.61 -1.06
N CYS A 199 -10.48 21.19 -1.38
CA CYS A 199 -9.27 21.48 -0.61
C CYS A 199 -8.64 22.86 -0.86
N LEU A 200 -9.08 23.59 -1.88
CA LEU A 200 -8.52 24.91 -2.20
C LEU A 200 -9.30 26.03 -1.48
N PRO A 201 -8.63 27.08 -0.97
CA PRO A 201 -9.30 28.12 -0.20
C PRO A 201 -10.16 29.05 -1.08
N GLY A 202 -11.16 29.67 -0.45
CA GLY A 202 -11.98 30.73 -1.04
C GLY A 202 -12.86 30.25 -2.19
N VAL A 203 -12.94 31.05 -3.26
CA VAL A 203 -13.81 30.80 -4.41
C VAL A 203 -13.45 29.51 -5.17
N TRP A 204 -12.25 28.98 -4.99
CA TRP A 204 -11.78 27.78 -5.66
C TRP A 204 -12.44 26.50 -5.14
N SER A 205 -12.88 26.47 -3.88
CA SER A 205 -13.64 25.34 -3.31
C SER A 205 -15.04 25.22 -3.93
N THR A 206 -15.70 26.36 -4.16
CA THR A 206 -17.06 26.39 -4.71
C THR A 206 -17.10 26.27 -6.23
N ARG A 207 -15.98 26.53 -6.91
CA ARG A 207 -15.90 26.52 -8.37
C ARG A 207 -15.87 25.09 -8.91
N SER A 208 -16.71 24.82 -9.90
CA SER A 208 -16.68 23.57 -10.66
C SER A 208 -16.04 23.76 -12.03
N PHE A 209 -15.25 22.78 -12.46
CA PHE A 209 -14.62 22.74 -13.78
C PHE A 209 -15.28 21.65 -14.61
N VAL A 210 -15.53 21.93 -15.88
CA VAL A 210 -16.17 21.00 -16.81
C VAL A 210 -15.22 20.76 -17.96
N GLY A 211 -14.93 19.49 -18.25
CA GLY A 211 -14.08 19.09 -19.38
C GLY A 211 -14.85 18.92 -20.68
N GLN A 212 -14.11 18.56 -21.73
CA GLN A 212 -14.71 18.16 -23.01
C GLN A 212 -15.46 16.83 -22.87
N VAL A 213 -16.47 16.63 -23.71
CA VAL A 213 -17.19 15.35 -23.81
C VAL A 213 -16.27 14.33 -24.49
N CYS A 214 -16.13 13.14 -23.90
CA CYS A 214 -15.28 12.07 -24.44
C CYS A 214 -16.05 10.75 -24.50
N ASN A 215 -15.59 9.84 -25.37
CA ASN A 215 -16.23 8.52 -25.54
C ASN A 215 -16.04 7.58 -24.34
N LYS A 216 -15.06 7.86 -23.47
CA LYS A 216 -14.80 7.09 -22.25
C LYS A 216 -14.81 8.01 -21.04
N LYS A 217 -15.38 7.50 -19.94
CA LYS A 217 -15.38 8.17 -18.62
C LYS A 217 -13.97 8.58 -18.16
N ALA A 218 -12.98 7.71 -18.32
CA ALA A 218 -11.60 8.00 -17.92
C ALA A 218 -10.99 9.19 -18.69
N GLU A 219 -11.27 9.31 -19.99
CA GLU A 219 -10.78 10.41 -20.83
C GLU A 219 -11.47 11.73 -20.49
N ALA A 220 -12.78 11.69 -20.19
CA ALA A 220 -13.53 12.86 -19.72
C ALA A 220 -12.96 13.40 -18.39
N GLU A 221 -12.59 12.52 -17.46
CA GLU A 221 -11.91 12.91 -16.20
C GLU A 221 -10.54 13.56 -16.48
N GLN A 222 -9.73 13.00 -17.37
CA GLN A 222 -8.42 13.58 -17.74
C GLN A 222 -8.54 14.95 -18.41
N SER A 223 -9.54 15.12 -19.28
CA SER A 223 -9.84 16.39 -19.95
C SER A 223 -10.23 17.46 -18.93
N THR A 224 -11.14 17.11 -18.02
CA THR A 224 -11.59 18.00 -16.93
C THR A 224 -10.44 18.40 -16.01
N ALA A 225 -9.58 17.44 -15.65
CA ALA A 225 -8.38 17.72 -14.85
C ALA A 225 -7.42 18.69 -15.55
N GLY A 226 -7.24 18.56 -16.88
CA GLY A 226 -6.42 19.47 -17.66
C GLY A 226 -6.94 20.91 -17.66
N VAL A 227 -8.27 21.09 -17.82
CA VAL A 227 -8.91 22.42 -17.76
C VAL A 227 -8.72 23.07 -16.39
N ALA A 228 -8.93 22.32 -15.31
CA ALA A 228 -8.74 22.82 -13.95
C ALA A 228 -7.29 23.20 -13.68
N LEU A 229 -6.34 22.37 -14.11
CA LEU A 229 -4.92 22.61 -13.93
C LEU A 229 -4.45 23.87 -14.68
N ALA A 230 -4.91 24.07 -15.92
CA ALA A 230 -4.64 25.29 -16.68
C ALA A 230 -5.21 26.54 -15.99
N ALA A 231 -6.41 26.44 -15.39
CA ALA A 231 -7.01 27.54 -14.64
C ALA A 231 -6.21 27.88 -13.37
N ILE A 232 -5.78 26.87 -12.61
CA ILE A 232 -4.96 27.06 -11.39
C ILE A 232 -3.60 27.68 -11.75
N LYS A 233 -2.92 27.21 -12.81
CA LYS A 233 -1.63 27.75 -13.24
C LYS A 233 -1.72 29.20 -13.73
N LYS A 234 -2.90 29.66 -14.16
CA LYS A 234 -3.12 31.03 -14.62
C LYS A 234 -3.34 32.01 -13.47
N ASP A 235 -3.81 31.55 -12.31
CA ASP A 235 -4.02 32.40 -11.14
C ASP A 235 -2.75 32.49 -10.29
N ALA A 236 -2.09 33.65 -10.34
CA ALA A 236 -0.88 33.94 -9.59
C ALA A 236 -1.11 34.01 -8.07
N PHE A 237 -2.35 34.15 -7.60
CA PHE A 237 -2.64 34.21 -6.17
C PHE A 237 -2.54 32.85 -5.47
N LEU A 238 -2.66 31.74 -6.22
CA LEU A 238 -2.56 30.38 -5.66
C LEU A 238 -1.15 29.78 -5.71
N MET A 239 -0.21 30.35 -6.47
CA MET A 239 1.16 29.83 -6.60
C MET A 239 2.13 30.61 -5.73
#